data_AF-A0ABD3S1W8-F1
#
_entry.id   AF-A0ABD3S1W8-F1
#
_cell.length_a   1.000
_cell.length_b   1.000
_cell.length_c   1.000
_cell.angle_alpha   90.00
_cell.angle_beta   90.00
_cell.angle_gamma   90.00
#
_symmetry.space_group_name_H-M   'P 1'
#
loop_
_entity.id
_entity.type
_entity.pdbx_description
1 polymer ?
#
loop_
_entity_poly.entity_id
_entity_poly.type
_entity_poly.pdbx_seq_one_letter_code
_entity_poly.pdbx_strand_id
1 'polypeptide(L)'
;MSGLRRALLSTVPRILSSNRTSSANHNTVYRPILSSFSRLYSSNQTAESLHIDLSNEESKRRLFNRLLYRSKQRGYLELDLVLGKWVEDNIQSMDENGIKSLVHVLNLENPDLWKWLSSQAQPPDELNKNPVFMAVREKVTKNLDNHAAPETRATPGQPWVRGWDDFKKGRDTPITGNQ
;
A
#
# COMPACT_ATOMS: atom_id res chain seq x y z
N MET A 1 15.61 -10.63 66.88
CA MET A 1 14.54 -11.43 66.23
C MET A 1 14.49 -10.99 64.77
N SER A 2 15.28 -11.59 63.87
CA SER A 2 14.87 -12.69 62.96
C SER A 2 13.50 -12.42 62.29
N GLY A 3 13.34 -12.32 60.97
CA GLY A 3 14.26 -12.74 59.93
C GLY A 3 13.87 -12.34 58.50
N LEU A 4 14.81 -12.62 57.62
CA LEU A 4 14.79 -12.53 56.16
C LEU A 4 14.10 -13.76 55.53
N ARG A 5 13.85 -13.64 54.21
CA ARG A 5 13.66 -14.67 53.15
C ARG A 5 12.19 -14.77 52.66
N ARG A 6 11.89 -14.99 51.38
CA ARG A 6 12.68 -15.26 50.17
C ARG A 6 11.72 -15.11 48.96
N ALA A 7 12.19 -14.52 47.87
CA ALA A 7 11.56 -14.66 46.56
C ALA A 7 11.77 -16.10 46.03
N LEU A 8 10.76 -16.68 45.39
CA LEU A 8 10.86 -17.94 44.64
C LEU A 8 10.74 -17.65 43.15
N LEU A 9 11.89 -17.56 42.49
CA LEU A 9 12.03 -17.78 41.06
C LEU A 9 12.03 -19.30 40.83
N SER A 10 11.00 -19.83 40.15
CA SER A 10 11.00 -21.24 39.74
C SER A 10 11.79 -21.37 38.43
N THR A 11 13.10 -21.56 38.58
CA THR A 11 14.01 -22.03 37.52
C THR A 11 13.82 -23.53 37.35
N VAL A 12 13.34 -23.98 36.19
CA VAL A 12 13.30 -25.41 35.84
C VAL A 12 14.59 -25.77 35.09
N PRO A 13 15.31 -26.84 35.48
CA PRO A 13 16.61 -27.16 34.91
C PRO A 13 16.52 -27.91 33.58
N ARG A 14 17.53 -27.60 32.75
CA ARG A 14 17.97 -28.28 31.55
C ARG A 14 18.50 -29.68 31.88
N ILE A 15 18.04 -30.71 31.18
CA ILE A 15 18.65 -32.05 31.17
C ILE A 15 19.08 -32.37 29.73
N LEU A 16 20.40 -32.50 29.53
CA LEU A 16 21.01 -33.23 28.42
C LEU A 16 20.95 -34.73 28.74
N SER A 17 20.70 -35.57 27.73
CA SER A 17 21.56 -36.71 27.32
C SER A 17 20.76 -37.78 26.56
N SER A 18 21.13 -38.05 25.30
CA SER A 18 21.56 -39.39 24.88
C SER A 18 21.98 -39.38 23.40
N ASN A 19 23.18 -39.89 23.16
CA ASN A 19 23.66 -40.23 21.82
C ASN A 19 22.84 -41.39 21.26
N ARG A 20 22.33 -41.24 20.04
CA ARG A 20 21.97 -42.36 19.18
C ARG A 20 22.66 -42.18 17.84
N THR A 21 23.66 -43.01 17.60
CA THR A 21 24.27 -43.24 16.30
C THR A 21 23.23 -43.91 15.40
N SER A 22 22.72 -43.17 14.43
CA SER A 22 22.02 -43.74 13.28
C SER A 22 22.59 -43.09 12.03
N SER A 23 23.43 -43.85 11.33
CA SER A 23 23.79 -43.64 9.94
C SER A 23 22.50 -43.53 9.13
N ALA A 24 22.21 -42.35 8.61
CA ALA A 24 21.12 -42.12 7.68
C ALA A 24 21.59 -41.08 6.66
N ASN A 25 21.88 -41.57 5.47
CA ASN A 25 22.30 -40.82 4.29
C ASN A 25 21.51 -39.53 4.13
N HIS A 26 22.19 -38.40 4.30
CA HIS A 26 21.67 -37.11 3.87
C HIS A 26 21.86 -37.01 2.36
N ASN A 27 20.92 -37.56 1.59
CA ASN A 27 20.71 -37.09 0.24
C ASN A 27 20.32 -35.62 0.37
N THR A 28 21.29 -34.74 0.16
CA THR A 28 21.09 -33.31 0.00
C THR A 28 20.21 -33.15 -1.23
N VAL A 29 18.90 -33.07 -1.01
CA VAL A 29 17.96 -32.60 -2.02
C VAL A 29 18.27 -31.12 -2.20
N TYR A 30 19.21 -30.84 -3.10
CA TYR A 30 19.32 -29.56 -3.76
C TYR A 30 17.94 -29.28 -4.38
N ARG A 31 17.11 -28.52 -3.68
CA ARG A 31 16.00 -27.82 -4.33
C ARG A 31 16.66 -26.75 -5.19
N PRO A 32 16.58 -26.79 -6.53
CA PRO A 32 16.93 -25.62 -7.30
C PRO A 32 15.86 -24.58 -6.97
N ILE A 33 16.23 -23.62 -6.13
CA ILE A 33 15.57 -22.32 -6.09
C ILE A 33 15.92 -21.66 -7.42
N LEU A 34 15.27 -22.09 -8.50
CA LEU A 34 15.20 -21.31 -9.73
C LEU A 34 14.03 -20.33 -9.57
N SER A 35 14.10 -19.53 -8.50
CA SER A 35 13.36 -18.28 -8.49
C SER A 35 14.16 -17.34 -9.38
N SER A 36 13.79 -17.25 -10.65
CA SER A 36 14.25 -16.17 -11.52
C SER A 36 13.61 -14.87 -11.02
N PHE A 37 14.13 -14.36 -9.91
CA PHE A 37 13.94 -12.99 -9.48
C PHE A 37 15.28 -12.30 -9.70
N SER A 38 15.35 -11.50 -10.75
CA SER A 38 16.37 -10.47 -10.90
C SER A 38 16.21 -9.49 -9.74
N ARG A 39 16.90 -9.77 -8.64
CA ARG A 39 17.14 -8.82 -7.55
C ARG A 39 18.24 -7.88 -8.04
N LEU A 40 17.87 -6.81 -8.72
CA LEU A 40 18.80 -5.73 -9.07
C LEU A 40 18.65 -4.60 -8.06
N TYR A 41 19.54 -4.59 -7.06
CA TYR A 41 20.07 -3.33 -6.58
C TYR A 41 21.13 -2.91 -7.60
N SER A 42 20.77 -2.00 -8.50
CA SER A 42 21.75 -1.31 -9.34
C SER A 42 21.23 0.10 -9.62
N SER A 43 22.09 1.06 -9.29
CA SER A 43 21.95 2.48 -9.51
C SER A 43 21.61 2.80 -10.96
N ASN A 44 20.63 3.68 -11.14
CA ASN A 44 20.29 4.38 -12.39
C ASN A 44 19.80 3.48 -13.54
N GLN A 45 18.63 2.87 -13.38
CA GLN A 45 17.89 2.29 -14.50
C GLN A 45 16.57 3.04 -14.70
N THR A 46 16.41 3.56 -15.92
CA THR A 46 15.21 4.17 -16.47
C THR A 46 13.97 3.28 -16.27
N ALA A 47 12.81 3.91 -16.21
CA ALA A 47 11.48 3.34 -15.96
C ALA A 47 10.97 2.34 -17.02
N GLU A 48 11.84 1.62 -17.72
CA GLU A 48 11.50 0.90 -18.94
C GLU A 48 11.61 -0.62 -18.80
N SER A 49 10.48 -1.26 -19.12
CA SER A 49 10.22 -2.70 -19.28
C SER A 49 9.79 -3.49 -18.04
N LEU A 50 8.62 -3.11 -17.47
CA LEU A 50 7.73 -4.15 -16.97
C LEU A 50 7.31 -5.03 -18.15
N HIS A 51 7.99 -6.16 -18.35
CA HIS A 51 7.59 -7.17 -19.32
C HIS A 51 6.35 -7.89 -18.77
N ILE A 52 5.17 -7.39 -19.13
CA ILE A 52 3.89 -7.97 -18.74
C ILE A 52 3.63 -9.15 -19.68
N ASP A 53 3.91 -10.36 -19.21
CA ASP A 53 3.56 -11.58 -19.92
C ASP A 53 2.10 -11.96 -19.62
N LEU A 54 1.19 -11.64 -20.55
CA LEU A 54 -0.22 -12.04 -20.50
C LEU A 54 -0.49 -13.39 -21.20
N SER A 55 0.51 -14.00 -21.84
CA SER A 55 0.31 -15.22 -22.64
C SER A 55 0.03 -16.45 -21.78
N ASN A 56 0.57 -16.47 -20.56
CA ASN A 56 0.36 -17.55 -19.60
C ASN A 56 -0.68 -17.16 -18.55
N GLU A 57 -1.77 -17.94 -18.45
CA GLU A 57 -2.88 -17.72 -17.52
C GLU A 57 -2.42 -17.71 -16.05
N GLU A 58 -1.44 -18.54 -15.70
CA GLU A 58 -0.92 -18.55 -14.33
C GLU A 58 -0.12 -17.28 -14.00
N SER A 59 0.71 -16.80 -14.95
CA SER A 59 1.45 -15.54 -14.83
C SER A 59 0.48 -14.36 -14.67
N LYS A 60 -0.57 -14.32 -15.50
CA LYS A 60 -1.64 -13.31 -15.46
C LYS A 60 -2.36 -13.31 -14.11
N ARG A 61 -2.79 -14.47 -13.61
CA ARG A 61 -3.43 -14.59 -12.29
C ARG A 61 -2.53 -14.09 -11.16
N ARG A 62 -1.25 -14.45 -11.17
CA ARG A 62 -0.27 -14.00 -10.16
C ARG A 62 -0.08 -12.49 -10.19
N LEU A 63 0.00 -11.90 -11.38
CA LEU A 63 0.09 -10.46 -11.57
C LEU A 63 -1.17 -9.75 -11.02
N PHE A 64 -2.35 -10.24 -11.37
CA PHE A 64 -3.62 -9.64 -10.93
C PHE A 64 -3.78 -9.68 -9.42
N ASN A 65 -3.49 -10.82 -8.79
CA ASN A 65 -3.52 -10.94 -7.34
C ASN A 65 -2.55 -9.98 -6.65
N ARG A 66 -1.37 -9.76 -7.24
CA ARG A 66 -0.38 -8.82 -6.70
C ARG A 66 -0.87 -7.37 -6.79
N LEU A 67 -1.45 -6.97 -7.92
CA LEU A 67 -1.98 -5.61 -8.11
C LEU A 67 -3.17 -5.36 -7.20
N LEU A 68 -4.08 -6.32 -7.09
CA LEU A 68 -5.22 -6.25 -6.19
C LEU A 68 -4.77 -6.11 -4.74
N TYR A 69 -3.82 -6.95 -4.31
CA TYR A 69 -3.25 -6.86 -2.96
C TYR A 69 -2.60 -5.49 -2.71
N ARG A 70 -1.76 -5.01 -3.63
CA ARG A 70 -1.08 -3.71 -3.50
C ARG A 70 -2.06 -2.54 -3.48
N SER A 71 -3.20 -2.66 -4.15
CA SER A 71 -4.27 -1.65 -4.14
C SER A 71 -5.04 -1.59 -2.82
N LYS A 72 -5.05 -2.69 -2.04
CA LYS A 72 -5.81 -2.83 -0.78
C LYS A 72 -4.96 -2.70 0.49
N GLN A 73 -3.63 -2.63 0.37
CA GLN A 73 -2.70 -2.65 1.52
C GLN A 73 -1.73 -1.48 1.50
N ARG A 74 -2.25 -0.25 1.42
CA ARG A 74 -1.43 0.96 1.41
C ARG A 74 -1.35 1.62 2.78
N GLY A 75 -2.24 1.26 3.71
CA GLY A 75 -2.28 1.81 5.07
C GLY A 75 -3.16 3.05 5.21
N TYR A 76 -3.86 3.44 4.13
CA TYR A 76 -4.90 4.46 4.09
C TYR A 76 -6.20 3.78 3.70
N LEU A 77 -7.09 3.57 4.68
CA LEU A 77 -8.31 2.81 4.49
C LEU A 77 -9.18 3.39 3.37
N GLU A 78 -9.24 4.71 3.28
CA GLU A 78 -10.00 5.44 2.27
C GLU A 78 -9.50 5.14 0.85
N LEU A 79 -8.17 5.19 0.67
CA LEU A 79 -7.54 4.81 -0.60
C LEU A 79 -7.74 3.34 -0.91
N ASP A 80 -7.57 2.46 0.09
CA ASP A 80 -7.69 1.02 -0.06
C ASP A 80 -9.13 0.63 -0.50
N LEU A 81 -10.15 1.31 0.01
CA LEU A 81 -11.55 1.10 -0.39
C LEU A 81 -11.81 1.61 -1.82
N VAL A 82 -11.35 2.83 -2.14
CA VAL A 82 -11.59 3.45 -3.46
C VAL A 82 -10.85 2.70 -4.56
N LEU A 83 -9.53 2.53 -4.41
CA LEU A 83 -8.68 1.86 -5.39
C LEU A 83 -8.95 0.36 -5.41
N GLY A 84 -9.05 -0.27 -4.25
CA GLY A 84 -9.28 -1.72 -4.16
C GLY A 84 -10.55 -2.13 -4.87
N LYS A 85 -11.66 -1.40 -4.67
CA LYS A 85 -12.92 -1.67 -5.37
C LYS A 85 -12.80 -1.39 -6.87
N TRP A 86 -12.18 -0.28 -7.27
CA TRP A 86 -12.00 0.03 -8.68
C TRP A 86 -11.15 -1.02 -9.42
N VAL A 87 -10.05 -1.46 -8.82
CA VAL A 87 -9.17 -2.49 -9.41
C VAL A 87 -9.91 -3.82 -9.51
N GLU A 88 -10.64 -4.24 -8.48
CA GLU A 88 -11.43 -5.47 -8.49
C GLU A 88 -12.44 -5.51 -9.65
N ASP A 89 -13.12 -4.39 -9.90
CA ASP A 89 -14.12 -4.27 -10.97
C ASP A 89 -13.49 -4.26 -12.39
N ASN A 90 -12.27 -3.74 -12.55
CA ASN A 90 -11.70 -3.45 -13.88
C ASN A 90 -10.51 -4.35 -14.27
N ILE A 91 -9.87 -5.05 -13.33
CA ILE A 91 -8.62 -5.78 -13.61
C ILE A 91 -8.77 -6.91 -14.63
N GLN A 92 -9.97 -7.50 -14.71
CA GLN A 92 -10.23 -8.60 -15.63
C GLN A 92 -10.40 -8.15 -17.09
N SER A 93 -10.81 -6.89 -17.32
CA SER A 93 -11.08 -6.33 -18.66
C SER A 93 -9.98 -5.42 -19.19
N MET A 94 -8.96 -5.12 -18.39
CA MET A 94 -7.86 -4.23 -18.79
C MET A 94 -6.87 -4.88 -19.77
N ASP A 95 -6.36 -4.05 -20.68
CA ASP A 95 -5.26 -4.35 -21.59
C ASP A 95 -3.89 -4.11 -20.94
N GLU A 96 -2.81 -4.48 -21.64
CA GLU A 96 -1.44 -4.30 -21.15
C GLU A 96 -1.12 -2.84 -20.82
N ASN A 97 -1.62 -1.90 -21.62
CA ASN A 97 -1.39 -0.48 -21.40
C ASN A 97 -2.18 0.04 -20.18
N GLY A 98 -3.40 -0.45 -19.97
CA GLY A 98 -4.18 -0.22 -18.76
C GLY A 98 -3.46 -0.74 -17.51
N ILE A 99 -2.86 -1.94 -17.59
CA ILE A 99 -2.09 -2.51 -16.48
C ILE A 99 -0.84 -1.67 -16.19
N LYS A 100 -0.09 -1.21 -17.20
CA LYS A 100 1.05 -0.30 -17.00
C LYS A 100 0.61 1.01 -16.34
N SER A 101 -0.51 1.55 -16.80
CA SER A 101 -1.12 2.76 -16.24
C SER A 101 -1.53 2.58 -14.78
N LEU A 102 -2.10 1.42 -14.43
CA LEU A 102 -2.44 1.07 -13.06
C LEU A 102 -1.20 0.93 -12.18
N VAL A 103 -0.16 0.25 -12.67
CA VAL A 103 1.10 0.12 -11.93
C VAL A 103 1.71 1.49 -11.65
N HIS A 104 1.67 2.40 -12.63
CA HIS A 104 2.12 3.78 -12.44
C HIS A 104 1.36 4.46 -11.29
N VAL A 105 0.03 4.38 -11.28
CA VAL A 105 -0.80 4.95 -10.20
C VAL A 105 -0.49 4.31 -8.84
N LEU A 106 -0.34 2.99 -8.78
CA LEU A 106 -0.04 2.26 -7.54
C LEU A 106 1.37 2.52 -6.98
N ASN A 107 2.26 3.15 -7.76
CA ASN A 107 3.61 3.53 -7.31
C ASN A 107 3.68 4.96 -6.76
N LEU A 108 2.63 5.76 -6.91
CA LEU A 108 2.55 7.12 -6.37
C LEU A 108 2.44 7.11 -4.83
N GLU A 109 2.94 8.15 -4.19
CA GLU A 109 2.83 8.29 -2.73
C GLU A 109 1.37 8.47 -2.29
N ASN A 110 0.99 7.84 -1.17
CA ASN A 110 -0.38 7.86 -0.66
C ASN A 110 -0.91 9.26 -0.38
N PRO A 111 -0.17 10.16 0.33
CA PRO A 111 -0.71 11.46 0.69
C PRO A 111 -1.05 12.30 -0.53
N ASP A 112 -0.17 12.30 -1.53
CA ASP A 112 -0.36 13.10 -2.75
C ASP A 112 -1.44 12.50 -3.65
N LEU A 113 -1.46 11.16 -3.79
CA LEU A 113 -2.52 10.49 -4.52
C LEU A 113 -3.90 10.83 -3.95
N TRP A 114 -4.05 10.83 -2.63
CA TRP A 114 -5.32 11.18 -1.98
C TRP A 114 -5.71 12.64 -2.20
N LYS A 115 -4.76 13.58 -2.11
CA LYS A 115 -5.01 15.02 -2.38
C LYS A 115 -5.53 15.24 -3.79
N TRP A 116 -4.98 14.53 -4.77
CA TRP A 116 -5.41 14.67 -6.17
C TRP A 116 -6.79 14.04 -6.42
N LEU A 117 -7.06 12.86 -5.84
CA LEU A 117 -8.36 12.18 -5.99
C LEU A 117 -9.50 12.96 -5.34
N SER A 118 -9.24 13.57 -4.18
CA SER A 118 -10.21 14.42 -3.47
C SER A 118 -10.33 15.85 -4.03
N SER A 119 -9.64 16.15 -5.14
CA SER A 119 -9.60 17.48 -5.79
C SER A 119 -9.09 18.63 -4.89
N GLN A 120 -8.31 18.30 -3.86
CA GLN A 120 -7.66 19.29 -2.99
C GLN A 120 -6.48 19.97 -3.69
N ALA A 121 -5.72 19.21 -4.47
CA ALA A 121 -4.60 19.73 -5.26
C ALA A 121 -4.77 19.32 -6.73
N GLN A 122 -4.21 20.12 -7.62
CA GLN A 122 -4.15 19.73 -9.03
C GLN A 122 -3.10 18.63 -9.21
N PRO A 123 -3.45 17.51 -9.86
CA PRO A 123 -2.48 16.49 -10.23
C PRO A 123 -1.50 17.03 -11.28
N PRO A 124 -0.25 16.54 -11.30
CA PRO A 124 0.68 16.77 -12.41
C PRO A 124 0.08 16.39 -13.77
N ASP A 125 0.48 17.09 -14.82
CA ASP A 125 -0.04 16.88 -16.18
C ASP A 125 0.17 15.45 -16.71
N GLU A 126 1.24 14.79 -16.26
CA GLU A 126 1.54 13.39 -16.58
C GLU A 126 0.44 12.43 -16.06
N LEU A 127 -0.13 12.73 -14.89
CA LEU A 127 -1.20 11.93 -14.30
C LEU A 127 -2.55 12.21 -14.95
N ASN A 128 -2.80 13.45 -15.40
CA ASN A 128 -4.03 13.76 -16.14
C ASN A 128 -4.11 12.99 -17.47
N LYS A 129 -2.98 12.55 -18.03
CA LYS A 129 -2.97 11.69 -19.23
C LYS A 129 -3.23 10.21 -18.92
N ASN A 130 -3.12 9.79 -17.66
CA ASN A 130 -3.26 8.39 -17.28
C ASN A 130 -4.76 8.00 -17.20
N PRO A 131 -5.21 7.00 -17.99
CA PRO A 131 -6.62 6.63 -18.07
C PRO A 131 -7.14 6.06 -16.74
N VAL A 132 -6.31 5.30 -16.02
CA VAL A 132 -6.69 4.69 -14.74
C VAL A 132 -6.90 5.76 -13.68
N PHE A 133 -6.00 6.75 -13.61
CA PHE A 133 -6.13 7.85 -12.67
C PHE A 133 -7.42 8.65 -12.91
N MET A 134 -7.71 8.99 -14.17
CA MET A 134 -8.93 9.70 -14.52
C MET A 134 -10.19 8.90 -14.16
N ALA A 135 -10.23 7.61 -14.46
CA ALA A 135 -11.37 6.76 -14.16
C ALA A 135 -11.64 6.64 -12.65
N VAL A 136 -10.58 6.53 -11.84
CA VAL A 136 -10.72 6.51 -10.36
C VAL A 136 -11.21 7.88 -9.87
N ARG A 137 -10.63 8.98 -10.35
CA ARG A 137 -11.04 10.34 -9.97
C ARG A 137 -12.50 10.62 -10.34
N GLU A 138 -12.95 10.15 -11.50
CA GLU A 138 -14.34 10.24 -11.92
C GLU A 138 -15.28 9.46 -10.98
N LYS A 139 -14.88 8.24 -10.57
CA LYS A 139 -15.65 7.46 -9.59
C LYS A 139 -15.75 8.18 -8.24
N VAL A 140 -14.67 8.78 -7.76
CA VAL A 140 -14.65 9.55 -6.51
C VAL A 140 -15.54 10.79 -6.60
N THR A 141 -15.44 11.57 -7.67
CA THR A 141 -16.27 12.77 -7.87
C THR A 141 -17.76 12.43 -7.95
N LYS A 142 -18.14 11.39 -8.70
CA LYS A 142 -19.53 10.87 -8.72
C LYS A 142 -20.02 10.46 -7.34
N ASN A 143 -19.19 9.78 -6.54
CA ASN A 143 -19.55 9.41 -5.17
C ASN A 143 -19.75 10.64 -4.27
N LEU A 144 -18.93 11.68 -4.43
CA LEU A 144 -19.08 12.94 -3.70
C LEU A 144 -20.37 13.67 -4.11
N ASP A 145 -20.73 13.63 -5.39
CA ASP A 145 -21.98 14.22 -5.88
C ASP A 145 -23.23 13.52 -5.36
N ASN A 146 -23.17 12.20 -5.19
CA ASN A 146 -24.31 11.42 -4.71
C ASN A 146 -24.46 11.43 -3.18
N HIS A 147 -23.36 11.55 -2.43
CA HIS A 147 -23.36 11.29 -0.99
C HIS A 147 -22.86 12.46 -0.12
N ALA A 148 -22.37 13.54 -0.69
CA ALA A 148 -21.86 14.69 0.07
C ALA A 148 -22.47 16.03 -0.39
N ALA A 149 -22.91 16.81 0.59
CA ALA A 149 -23.33 18.19 0.37
C ALA A 149 -22.15 19.04 -0.13
N PRO A 150 -22.38 20.02 -1.03
CA PRO A 150 -21.30 20.83 -1.59
C PRO A 150 -20.52 21.61 -0.52
N GLU A 151 -21.18 22.02 0.56
CA GLU A 151 -20.59 22.76 1.67
C GLU A 151 -19.56 21.96 2.48
N THR A 152 -19.70 20.63 2.52
CA THR A 152 -18.79 19.74 3.25
C THR A 152 -17.57 19.30 2.44
N ARG A 153 -17.48 19.73 1.17
CA ARG A 153 -16.38 19.34 0.29
C ARG A 153 -15.13 20.13 0.62
N ALA A 154 -13.97 19.50 0.40
CA ALA A 154 -12.70 20.19 0.53
C ALA A 154 -12.60 21.29 -0.54
N THR A 155 -12.32 22.52 -0.11
CA THR A 155 -12.04 23.63 -1.02
C THR A 155 -10.71 23.38 -1.72
N PRO A 156 -10.63 23.56 -3.05
CA PRO A 156 -9.37 23.42 -3.79
C PRO A 156 -8.28 24.30 -3.18
N GLY A 157 -7.10 23.74 -2.94
CA GLY A 157 -5.93 24.41 -2.39
C GLY A 157 -5.87 24.51 -0.86
N GLN A 158 -6.85 23.98 -0.12
CA GLN A 158 -6.82 23.97 1.36
C GLN A 158 -6.42 22.59 1.91
N PRO A 159 -5.68 22.53 3.04
CA PRO A 159 -5.22 21.28 3.64
C PRO A 159 -6.35 20.45 4.28
N TRP A 160 -6.09 19.15 4.38
CA TRP A 160 -6.99 18.07 4.82
C TRP A 160 -7.65 18.21 6.19
N VAL A 161 -7.06 18.98 7.11
CA VAL A 161 -7.57 19.11 8.48
C VAL A 161 -7.55 20.56 8.87
N ARG A 162 -8.75 21.11 9.09
CA ARG A 162 -8.96 22.34 9.85
C ARG A 162 -8.42 22.08 11.26
N GLY A 163 -7.23 22.58 11.60
CA GLY A 163 -6.56 22.26 12.87
C GLY A 163 -5.15 21.65 12.76
N TRP A 164 -4.85 20.89 11.69
CA TRP A 164 -3.58 20.14 11.65
C TRP A 164 -2.40 21.03 11.33
N ASP A 165 -2.56 22.09 10.55
CA ASP A 165 -1.54 23.12 10.37
C ASP A 165 -1.74 24.33 11.30
N ASP A 166 -2.76 24.30 12.15
CA ASP A 166 -3.05 25.41 13.08
C ASP A 166 -2.02 25.50 14.22
N PHE A 167 -1.21 24.46 14.46
CA PHE A 167 -0.06 24.56 15.38
C PHE A 167 1.02 25.53 14.86
N LYS A 168 1.00 25.89 13.56
CA LYS A 168 1.86 26.92 12.98
C LYS A 168 1.23 28.32 13.00
N LYS A 169 -0.05 28.46 13.38
CA LYS A 169 -0.65 29.78 13.61
C LYS A 169 -0.17 30.30 14.97
N GLY A 170 0.56 31.40 14.94
CA GLY A 170 1.02 32.11 16.13
C GLY A 170 -0.13 32.62 17.01
N ARG A 171 0.23 33.08 18.22
CA ARG A 171 -0.66 33.46 19.34
C ARG A 171 -1.77 34.47 19.06
N ASP A 172 -1.86 35.04 17.86
CA ASP A 172 -2.67 36.24 17.58
C ASP A 172 -3.82 36.01 16.56
N THR A 173 -4.12 34.77 16.16
CA THR A 173 -5.26 34.52 15.25
C THR A 173 -6.55 34.13 16.00
N PRO A 174 -7.72 34.64 15.62
CA PRO A 174 -8.98 34.31 16.30
C PRO A 174 -9.27 32.81 16.25
N ILE A 175 -9.65 32.25 17.41
CA ILE A 175 -10.13 30.87 17.55
C ILE A 175 -11.54 30.81 16.93
N THR A 176 -11.63 30.64 15.62
CA THR A 176 -12.90 30.25 14.99
C THR A 176 -13.02 28.73 15.02
N GLY A 177 -13.44 28.22 16.18
CA GLY A 177 -14.10 26.93 16.30
C GLY A 177 -15.59 27.17 16.53
N ASN A 178 -16.45 26.64 15.66
CA ASN A 178 -17.89 26.65 15.89
C ASN A 178 -18.18 25.71 17.07
N GLN A 179 -18.62 26.29 18.19
CA GLN A 179 -19.37 25.58 19.23
C GLN A 179 -20.86 25.54 18.87
#